data_AF-A0A061IFJ5-F1
#
_entry.id   AF-A0A061IFJ5-F1
#
_cell.length_a   1.000
_cell.length_b   1.000
_cell.length_c   1.000
_cell.angle_alpha   90.00
_cell.angle_beta   90.00
_cell.angle_gamma   90.00
#
_symmetry.space_group_name_H-M   'P 1'
#
loop_
_entity.id
_entity.type
_entity.pdbx_description
1 polymer ?
#
loop_
_entity_poly.entity_id
_entity_poly.type
_entity_poly.pdbx_seq_one_letter_code
_entity_poly.pdbx_strand_id
1 'polypeptide(L)'
;MLREAFKNALMSSYWCSGKGDVIDDWCRCDLSAFDASGLPNCSPLPQPVLRLSPTVEPSSTVVSLEWIDVQPAIGTKVSDYILQHKKVDEYTDTDLYTGVVLCVSSSIHIGMSNGVAIV
;
A
#
# COMPACT_ATOMS: atom_id res chain seq x y z
N MET A 1 10.64 19.03 -30.46
CA MET A 1 9.56 19.87 -29.91
C MET A 1 8.23 19.12 -29.79
N LEU A 2 7.40 18.95 -30.83
CA LEU A 2 6.06 18.34 -30.67
C LEU A 2 6.10 16.89 -30.14
N ARG A 3 7.08 16.09 -30.61
CA ARG A 3 7.25 14.70 -30.18
C ARG A 3 7.58 14.56 -28.69
N GLU A 4 8.37 15.48 -28.15
CA GLU A 4 8.73 15.48 -26.72
C GLU A 4 7.55 15.95 -25.88
N ALA A 5 6.84 17.00 -26.32
CA ALA A 5 5.62 17.47 -25.66
C ALA A 5 4.54 16.37 -25.61
N PHE A 6 4.35 15.63 -26.70
CA PHE A 6 3.40 14.51 -26.75
C PHE A 6 3.85 13.35 -25.85
N LYS A 7 5.14 13.01 -25.86
CA LYS A 7 5.70 11.99 -24.95
C LYS A 7 5.43 12.36 -23.49
N ASN A 8 5.68 13.61 -23.10
CA ASN A 8 5.47 14.06 -21.74
C ASN A 8 3.98 14.05 -21.35
N ALA A 9 3.10 14.53 -22.23
CA ALA A 9 1.66 14.47 -22.02
C ALA A 9 1.14 13.03 -21.89
N LEU A 10 1.66 12.10 -22.70
CA LEU A 10 1.32 10.68 -22.59
C LEU A 10 1.77 10.10 -21.24
N MET A 11 3.01 10.37 -20.83
CA MET A 11 3.54 9.91 -19.54
C MET A 11 2.74 10.49 -18.36
N SER A 12 2.40 11.78 -18.42
CA SER A 12 1.52 12.45 -17.46
C SER A 12 0.16 11.77 -17.36
N SER A 13 -0.48 11.48 -18.51
CA SER A 13 -1.80 10.83 -18.55
C SER A 13 -1.79 9.41 -17.97
N TYR A 14 -0.70 8.67 -18.18
CA TYR A 14 -0.60 7.28 -17.78
C TYR A 14 -0.17 7.10 -16.31
N TRP A 15 0.82 7.87 -15.85
CA TRP A 15 1.40 7.71 -14.50
C TRP A 15 0.84 8.68 -13.46
N CYS A 16 0.49 9.90 -13.88
CA CYS A 16 0.06 10.97 -12.97
C CYS A 16 -1.41 11.37 -13.21
N SER A 17 -2.20 10.49 -13.84
CA SER A 17 -3.63 10.70 -14.16
C SER A 17 -3.92 12.00 -14.94
N GLY A 18 -2.92 12.55 -15.64
CA GLY A 18 -3.02 13.83 -16.35
C GLY A 18 -3.08 15.07 -15.44
N LYS A 19 -2.78 14.92 -14.13
CA LYS A 19 -2.80 16.01 -13.13
C LYS A 19 -1.41 16.31 -12.56
N GLY A 20 -0.39 16.13 -13.37
CA GLY A 20 0.99 16.34 -12.97
C GLY A 20 1.97 15.86 -14.03
N ASP A 21 3.23 16.24 -13.86
CA ASP A 21 4.31 15.89 -14.79
C ASP A 21 5.19 14.79 -14.22
N VAL A 22 5.68 13.90 -15.09
CA VAL A 22 6.67 12.89 -14.70
C VAL A 22 8.06 13.52 -14.72
N ILE A 23 8.75 13.48 -13.59
CA ILE A 23 10.14 13.92 -13.44
C ILE A 23 10.93 12.70 -12.95
N ASP A 24 11.86 12.22 -13.79
CA ASP A 24 12.60 10.98 -13.55
C ASP A 24 11.67 9.77 -13.28
N ASP A 25 11.58 9.35 -12.02
CA ASP A 25 10.81 8.20 -11.54
C ASP A 25 9.59 8.58 -10.66
N TRP A 26 9.27 9.87 -10.53
CA TRP A 26 8.16 10.35 -9.70
C TRP A 26 7.24 11.34 -10.41
N CYS A 27 6.03 11.48 -9.90
CA CYS A 27 5.02 12.40 -10.42
C CYS A 27 4.99 13.70 -9.61
N ARG A 28 5.28 14.82 -10.26
CA ARG A 28 5.05 16.16 -9.72
C ARG A 28 3.60 16.55 -9.93
N CYS A 29 2.79 16.40 -8.89
CA CYS A 29 1.37 16.73 -8.93
C CYS A 29 1.11 18.24 -9.01
N ASP A 30 0.10 18.63 -9.78
CA ASP A 30 -0.45 19.99 -9.76
C ASP A 30 -1.19 20.26 -8.44
N LEU A 31 -1.33 21.54 -8.07
CA LEU A 31 -2.02 21.97 -6.84
C LEU A 31 -3.48 21.48 -6.75
N SER A 32 -4.12 21.21 -7.88
CA SER A 32 -5.49 20.68 -7.96
C SER A 32 -5.61 19.18 -7.68
N ALA A 33 -4.48 18.47 -7.57
CA ALA A 33 -4.42 17.02 -7.40
C ALA A 33 -4.11 16.59 -5.96
N PHE A 34 -4.10 17.54 -5.02
CA PHE A 34 -3.95 17.25 -3.59
C PHE A 34 -5.29 16.85 -2.98
N ASP A 35 -5.27 15.89 -2.08
CA ASP A 35 -6.46 15.44 -1.36
C ASP A 35 -6.84 16.38 -0.20
N ALA A 36 -7.90 16.02 0.54
CA ALA A 36 -8.37 16.80 1.69
C ALA A 36 -7.34 16.93 2.83
N SER A 37 -6.36 16.03 2.88
CA SER A 37 -5.25 16.06 3.84
C SER A 37 -4.03 16.84 3.34
N GLY A 38 -4.07 17.35 2.10
CA GLY A 38 -2.95 18.05 1.49
C GLY A 38 -1.85 17.09 1.02
N LEU A 39 -2.17 15.82 0.77
CA LEU A 39 -1.24 14.84 0.21
C LEU A 39 -1.39 14.75 -1.31
N PRO A 40 -0.29 14.53 -2.05
CA PRO A 40 -0.33 14.37 -3.50
C PRO A 40 -1.10 13.11 -3.90
N ASN A 41 -2.16 13.26 -4.71
CA ASN A 41 -3.04 12.16 -5.16
C ASN A 41 -3.13 12.04 -6.70
N CYS A 42 -2.12 12.55 -7.43
CA CYS A 42 -2.11 12.46 -8.90
C CYS A 42 -1.71 11.07 -9.42
N SER A 43 -0.84 10.36 -8.70
CA SER A 43 -0.45 8.97 -9.01
C SER A 43 -1.29 8.00 -8.19
N PRO A 44 -2.10 7.13 -8.82
CA PRO A 44 -3.00 6.25 -8.09
C PRO A 44 -2.21 5.21 -7.31
N LEU A 45 -2.58 5.00 -6.04
CA LEU A 45 -2.08 3.89 -5.23
C LEU A 45 -3.14 2.78 -5.22
N PRO A 46 -2.93 1.65 -5.93
CA PRO A 46 -3.86 0.55 -5.89
C PRO A 46 -3.92 -0.07 -4.49
N GLN A 47 -5.09 -0.58 -4.12
CA GLN A 47 -5.25 -1.23 -2.82
C GLN A 47 -4.60 -2.63 -2.85
N PRO A 48 -3.71 -2.96 -1.90
CA PRO A 48 -3.07 -4.27 -1.87
C PRO A 48 -4.10 -5.35 -1.52
N VAL A 49 -4.12 -6.42 -2.31
CA VAL A 49 -5.02 -7.55 -2.08
C VAL A 49 -4.30 -8.58 -1.22
N LEU A 50 -4.77 -8.72 0.01
CA LEU A 50 -4.27 -9.72 0.94
C LEU A 50 -4.86 -11.10 0.61
N ARG A 51 -4.00 -12.11 0.47
CA ARG A 51 -4.37 -13.49 0.11
C ARG A 51 -3.76 -14.46 1.11
N LEU A 52 -4.41 -15.62 1.27
CA LEU A 52 -3.78 -16.75 1.94
C LEU A 52 -2.70 -17.34 1.03
N SER A 53 -1.59 -17.78 1.62
CA SER A 53 -0.55 -18.47 0.86
C SER A 53 -1.13 -19.74 0.21
N PRO A 54 -0.91 -19.97 -1.09
CA PRO A 54 -1.34 -21.19 -1.75
C PRO A 54 -0.50 -22.40 -1.36
N THR A 55 0.66 -22.18 -0.73
CA THR A 55 1.62 -23.24 -0.38
C THR A 55 1.47 -23.74 1.06
N VAL A 56 0.88 -22.91 1.94
CA VAL A 56 0.72 -23.22 3.36
C VAL A 56 -0.76 -23.18 3.70
N GLU A 57 -1.34 -24.37 3.93
CA GLU A 57 -2.70 -24.46 4.42
C GLU A 57 -2.79 -23.94 5.86
N PRO A 58 -3.83 -23.16 6.20
CA PRO A 58 -4.00 -22.63 7.55
C PRO A 58 -4.28 -23.77 8.54
N SER A 59 -3.59 -23.73 9.68
CA SER A 59 -3.83 -24.63 10.81
C SER A 59 -4.46 -23.86 11.98
N SER A 60 -4.76 -24.55 13.08
CA SER A 60 -5.37 -23.94 14.27
C SER A 60 -4.50 -22.86 14.95
N THR A 61 -3.21 -22.81 14.64
CA THR A 61 -2.25 -21.86 15.23
C THR A 61 -1.44 -21.07 14.22
N VAL A 62 -1.42 -21.48 12.95
CA VAL A 62 -0.59 -20.86 11.91
C VAL A 62 -1.44 -20.45 10.72
N VAL A 63 -1.32 -19.18 10.32
CA VAL A 63 -1.91 -18.62 9.11
C VAL A 63 -0.82 -17.87 8.36
N SER A 64 -0.67 -18.17 7.07
CA SER A 64 0.26 -17.47 6.18
C SER A 64 -0.50 -16.58 5.21
N LEU A 65 -0.04 -15.34 5.08
CA LEU A 65 -0.66 -14.30 4.26
C LEU A 65 0.38 -13.75 3.29
N GLU A 66 -0.02 -13.56 2.05
CA GLU A 66 0.80 -13.02 0.96
C GLU A 66 0.06 -11.88 0.27
N TRP A 67 0.81 -10.87 -0.16
CA TRP A 67 0.31 -9.78 -0.99
C TRP A 67 1.35 -9.42 -2.05
N ILE A 68 0.88 -8.86 -3.17
CA ILE A 68 1.74 -8.36 -4.23
C ILE A 68 1.98 -6.88 -4.00
N ASP A 69 3.22 -6.43 -4.20
CA ASP A 69 3.57 -5.02 -4.08
C ASP A 69 2.77 -4.17 -5.09
N VAL A 70 2.10 -3.15 -4.58
CA VAL A 70 1.27 -2.23 -5.37
C VAL A 70 2.06 -1.03 -5.90
N GLN A 71 3.36 -0.98 -5.62
CA GLN A 71 4.23 0.10 -6.07
C GLN A 71 4.33 0.14 -7.61
N PRO A 72 3.91 1.25 -8.26
CA PRO A 72 4.12 1.44 -9.69
C PRO A 72 5.61 1.65 -10.01
N ALA A 73 5.98 1.39 -11.26
CA ALA A 73 7.34 1.65 -11.74
C ALA A 73 7.71 3.16 -11.71
N ILE A 74 6.72 4.05 -11.84
CA ILE A 74 6.88 5.50 -11.83
C ILE A 74 5.73 6.10 -11.00
N GLY A 75 6.03 7.09 -10.15
CA GLY A 75 5.03 7.84 -9.40
C GLY A 75 5.08 7.56 -7.90
N THR A 76 4.02 6.96 -7.37
CA THR A 76 3.88 6.69 -5.93
C THR A 76 4.90 5.65 -5.48
N LYS A 77 5.58 5.91 -4.36
CA LYS A 77 6.45 4.93 -3.70
C LYS A 77 5.79 4.45 -2.42
N VAL A 78 5.75 3.14 -2.20
CA VAL A 78 5.17 2.57 -0.99
C VAL A 78 6.21 2.63 0.12
N SER A 79 5.93 3.42 1.16
CA SER A 79 6.84 3.53 2.31
C SER A 79 6.61 2.46 3.36
N ASP A 80 5.36 2.02 3.55
CA ASP A 80 5.02 1.01 4.54
C ASP A 80 3.70 0.31 4.20
N TYR A 81 3.54 -0.89 4.76
CA TYR A 81 2.31 -1.66 4.75
C TYR A 81 1.79 -1.78 6.17
N ILE A 82 0.52 -1.42 6.37
CA ILE A 82 -0.14 -1.49 7.68
C ILE A 82 -1.09 -2.68 7.67
N LEU A 83 -0.81 -3.66 8.53
CA LEU A 83 -1.61 -4.86 8.71
C LEU A 83 -2.34 -4.79 10.05
N GLN A 84 -3.65 -5.03 10.04
CA GLN A 84 -4.46 -5.06 11.26
C GLN A 84 -5.09 -6.43 11.40
N HIS A 85 -4.87 -7.08 12.55
CA HIS A 85 -5.50 -8.36 12.85
C HIS A 85 -6.32 -8.30 14.13
N LYS A 86 -7.51 -8.89 14.09
CA LYS A 86 -8.43 -8.95 15.23
C LYS A 86 -9.05 -10.35 15.29
N LYS A 87 -8.96 -10.98 16.46
CA LYS A 87 -9.74 -12.17 16.75
C LYS A 87 -11.13 -11.73 17.18
N VAL A 88 -12.15 -12.19 16.48
CA VAL A 88 -13.55 -11.92 16.83
C VAL A 88 -14.03 -13.07 17.69
N ASP A 89 -14.35 -12.80 18.97
CA ASP A 89 -14.96 -13.77 19.88
C ASP A 89 -16.47 -13.45 20.01
N GLU A 90 -17.31 -14.48 20.18
CA GLU A 90 -18.79 -14.39 20.09
C GLU A 90 -19.47 -13.58 21.21
N TYR A 91 -18.75 -13.19 22.27
CA TYR A 91 -19.36 -12.73 23.53
C TYR A 91 -18.95 -11.33 24.02
N THR A 92 -18.16 -10.57 23.27
CA THR A 92 -17.76 -9.21 23.65
C THR A 92 -18.24 -8.19 22.63
N ASP A 93 -18.55 -6.98 23.07
CA ASP A 93 -18.69 -5.77 22.24
C ASP A 93 -17.34 -5.51 21.55
N THR A 94 -17.00 -6.35 20.57
CA THR A 94 -15.72 -6.31 19.90
C THR A 94 -15.58 -5.06 19.03
N ASP A 95 -16.68 -4.33 18.77
CA ASP A 95 -16.70 -3.12 17.93
C ASP A 95 -15.79 -1.99 18.42
N LEU A 96 -15.39 -2.00 19.70
CA LEU A 96 -14.48 -1.00 20.29
C LEU A 96 -13.00 -1.43 20.36
N TYR A 97 -12.67 -2.70 20.09
CA TYR A 97 -11.29 -3.15 20.12
C TYR A 97 -10.66 -3.00 18.73
N THR A 98 -9.88 -1.93 18.54
CA THR A 98 -8.98 -1.78 17.39
C THR A 98 -7.97 -2.93 17.44
N GLY A 99 -7.97 -3.79 16.41
CA GLY A 99 -7.07 -4.96 16.35
C GLY A 99 -5.60 -4.59 16.52
N VAL A 100 -4.75 -5.60 16.68
CA VAL A 100 -3.30 -5.41 16.73
C VAL A 100 -2.85 -4.86 15.38
N VAL A 101 -2.23 -3.69 15.41
CA VAL A 101 -1.70 -2.99 14.23
C VAL A 101 -0.22 -3.31 14.12
N LEU A 102 0.18 -3.83 12.97
CA LEU A 102 1.56 -4.15 12.62
C LEU A 102 1.96 -3.29 11.42
N CYS A 103 3.13 -2.68 11.52
CA CYS A 103 3.78 -1.98 10.41
C CYS A 103 4.87 -2.89 9.85
N VAL A 104 4.84 -3.20 8.56
CA VAL A 104 5.80 -4.14 7.97
C VAL A 104 7.23 -3.62 8.10
N SER A 105 7.43 -2.32 7.83
CA SER A 105 8.75 -1.68 7.90
C SER A 105 9.38 -1.73 9.29
N SER A 106 8.57 -1.60 10.35
CA SER A 106 9.05 -1.45 11.72
C SER A 106 8.83 -2.68 12.61
N SER A 107 7.85 -3.54 12.30
CA SER A 107 7.44 -4.67 13.13
C SER A 107 7.83 -6.04 12.54
N ILE A 108 8.04 -6.14 11.23
CA ILE A 108 8.43 -7.40 10.57
C ILE A 108 9.95 -7.51 10.41
N HIS A 109 10.63 -6.41 10.06
CA HIS A 109 12.10 -6.38 10.05
C HIS A 109 12.72 -6.32 11.46
N ILE A 110 11.95 -5.90 12.46
CA ILE A 110 12.33 -5.95 13.88
C ILE A 110 11.58 -7.12 14.48
N GLY A 111 12.11 -8.32 14.25
CA GLY A 111 11.60 -9.53 14.87
C GLY A 111 11.41 -9.32 16.38
N MET A 112 10.35 -9.96 16.90
CA MET A 112 9.99 -10.11 18.30
C MET A 112 9.07 -9.02 18.87
N SER A 113 7.77 -9.19 18.68
CA SER A 113 6.87 -9.19 19.84
C SER A 113 5.85 -10.33 19.71
N ASN A 114 5.79 -11.17 20.74
CA ASN A 114 4.75 -12.18 21.01
C ASN A 114 4.79 -13.52 20.24
N GLY A 115 5.97 -13.99 19.80
CA GLY A 115 6.13 -15.37 19.31
C GLY A 115 5.47 -15.68 17.95
N VAL A 116 4.92 -14.66 17.29
CA VAL A 116 4.46 -14.73 15.90
C VAL A 116 5.63 -14.30 15.01
N ALA A 117 6.26 -15.26 14.34
CA ALA A 117 7.20 -14.97 13.27
C ALA A 117 6.39 -14.76 11.98
N ILE A 118 6.33 -13.51 11.51
CA ILE A 118 5.86 -13.21 10.16
C ILE A 118 7.11 -13.28 9.29
N VAL A 119 7.35 -14.45 8.69
CA VAL A 119 8.42 -14.67 7.71
C VAL A 119 7.96 -14.15 6.36
#